data_AF-A0A6M4PK27-F1
#
_entry.id   AF-A0A6M4PK27-F1
#
_cell.length_a   1.000
_cell.length_b   1.000
_cell.length_c   1.000
_cell.angle_alpha   90.00
_cell.angle_beta   90.00
_cell.angle_gamma   90.00
#
_symmetry.space_group_name_H-M   'P 1'
#
loop_
_entity.id
_entity.type
_entity.pdbx_description
1 polymer ?
#
loop_
_entity_poly.entity_id
_entity_poly.type
_entity_poly.pdbx_seq_one_letter_code
_entity_poly.pdbx_strand_id
1 'polypeptide(L)'
;MHSSDAVGTPLNWDLYRTAVVGIRFGDRTLRIEPRPSGTVEGCFPAPARGATVHVITAWNPLGRTAPAGANARAQRLLLDDVRRRGLTWWPAEGGDVRGSHREESVAVVGLSDTAARDLGRRFGQDAVFAWTARDWRVLACATGAVAAGGWAVRRENLVRPSRAVYADPFRSAAAEGGPGGREVRGDWLS
;
A
#
# COMPACT_ATOMS: atom_id res chain seq x y z
N MET A 1 0.71 -24.04 -9.95
CA MET A 1 -0.71 -24.44 -10.04
C MET A 1 -1.44 -23.59 -9.02
N HIS A 2 -2.21 -22.60 -9.46
CA HIS A 2 -3.04 -21.80 -8.55
C HIS A 2 -4.28 -22.65 -8.26
N SER A 3 -4.52 -22.99 -7.01
CA SER A 3 -5.69 -23.78 -6.64
C SER A 3 -6.90 -22.84 -6.57
N SER A 4 -7.78 -22.95 -7.57
CA SER A 4 -9.09 -22.30 -7.59
C SER A 4 -10.15 -23.34 -7.30
N ASP A 5 -11.18 -22.98 -6.55
CA ASP A 5 -12.36 -23.83 -6.38
C ASP A 5 -13.18 -23.87 -7.68
N ALA A 6 -14.16 -24.78 -7.75
CA ALA A 6 -15.01 -25.01 -8.94
C ALA A 6 -15.74 -23.75 -9.47
N VAL A 7 -15.75 -22.66 -8.70
CA VAL A 7 -16.39 -21.37 -9.01
C VAL A 7 -15.37 -20.31 -9.51
N GLY A 8 -14.08 -20.66 -9.63
CA GLY A 8 -13.04 -19.76 -10.14
C GLY A 8 -12.56 -18.70 -9.15
N THR A 9 -12.87 -18.87 -7.87
CA THR A 9 -12.31 -18.06 -6.76
C THR A 9 -11.07 -18.73 -6.17
N PRO A 10 -10.09 -17.96 -5.66
CA PRO A 10 -8.99 -18.50 -4.88
C PRO A 10 -9.44 -19.32 -3.66
N LEU A 11 -8.64 -20.31 -3.25
CA LEU A 11 -8.93 -21.15 -2.08
C LEU A 11 -9.17 -20.34 -0.79
N ASN A 12 -8.47 -19.21 -0.63
CA ASN A 12 -8.56 -18.35 0.55
C ASN A 12 -9.56 -17.17 0.38
N TRP A 13 -10.54 -17.29 -0.51
CA TRP A 13 -11.44 -16.19 -0.88
C TRP A 13 -12.13 -15.49 0.30
N ASP A 14 -12.64 -16.27 1.26
CA ASP A 14 -13.35 -15.72 2.42
C ASP A 14 -12.41 -14.99 3.40
N LEU A 15 -11.15 -15.41 3.48
CA LEU A 15 -10.12 -14.69 4.25
C LEU A 15 -9.87 -13.32 3.62
N TYR A 16 -9.75 -13.23 2.29
CA TYR A 16 -9.60 -11.95 1.62
C TYR A 16 -10.82 -11.03 1.82
N ARG A 17 -12.04 -11.59 1.82
CA ARG A 17 -13.26 -10.80 2.02
C ARG A 17 -13.40 -10.20 3.42
N THR A 18 -12.71 -10.75 4.41
CA THR A 18 -12.75 -10.31 5.80
C THR A 18 -11.47 -9.62 6.25
N ALA A 19 -10.45 -9.57 5.39
CA ALA A 19 -9.17 -8.94 5.66
C ALA A 19 -9.32 -7.43 5.89
N VAL A 20 -8.51 -6.92 6.81
CA VAL A 20 -8.39 -5.51 7.12
C VAL A 20 -7.09 -5.01 6.52
N VAL A 21 -7.10 -3.76 6.05
CA VAL A 21 -5.90 -3.11 5.53
C VAL A 21 -5.59 -1.84 6.31
N GLY A 22 -4.36 -1.68 6.78
CA GLY A 22 -3.82 -0.42 7.25
C GLY A 22 -3.10 0.30 6.12
N ILE A 23 -3.37 1.59 5.87
CA ILE A 23 -2.62 2.41 4.91
C ILE A 23 -2.09 3.65 5.61
N ARG A 24 -0.79 3.90 5.47
CA ARG A 24 -0.12 5.04 6.12
C ARG A 24 0.01 6.24 5.19
N PHE A 25 -0.77 7.28 5.47
CA PHE A 25 -0.71 8.58 4.80
C PHE A 25 0.05 9.58 5.67
N GLY A 26 1.35 9.72 5.41
CA GLY A 26 2.23 10.57 6.23
C GLY A 26 2.41 9.99 7.64
N ASP A 27 1.98 10.75 8.64
CA ASP A 27 2.02 10.43 10.07
C ASP A 27 0.76 9.70 10.58
N ARG A 28 -0.22 9.46 9.71
CA ARG A 28 -1.51 8.82 10.06
C ARG A 28 -1.67 7.48 9.39
N THR A 29 -2.18 6.50 10.13
CA THR A 29 -2.62 5.21 9.59
C THR A 29 -4.14 5.14 9.57
N LEU A 30 -4.69 4.84 8.40
CA LEU A 30 -6.10 4.55 8.22
C LEU A 30 -6.28 3.03 8.19
N ARG A 31 -7.09 2.49 9.09
CA ARG A 31 -7.51 1.09 9.11
C ARG A 31 -8.82 0.96 8.35
N ILE A 32 -8.79 0.27 7.21
CA ILE A 32 -9.93 -0.03 6.36
C ILE A 32 -10.47 -1.39 6.74
N GLU A 33 -11.75 -1.43 7.13
CA GLU A 33 -12.48 -2.64 7.47
C GLU A 33 -13.58 -2.90 6.44
N PRO A 34 -13.70 -4.14 5.93
CA PRO A 34 -14.78 -4.49 5.02
C PRO A 34 -16.14 -4.37 5.72
N ARG A 35 -17.16 -3.95 4.96
CA ARG A 35 -18.55 -3.84 5.39
C ARG A 35 -19.48 -4.42 4.32
N PRO A 36 -20.75 -4.71 4.66
CA PRO A 36 -21.76 -5.02 3.65
C PRO A 36 -21.83 -3.94 2.57
N SER A 37 -22.23 -4.34 1.36
CA SER A 37 -22.42 -3.42 0.23
C SER A 37 -23.37 -2.28 0.60
N GLY A 38 -23.01 -1.06 0.20
CA GLY A 38 -23.79 0.15 0.52
C GLY A 38 -23.39 0.85 1.82
N THR A 39 -22.54 0.24 2.65
CA THR A 39 -22.02 0.89 3.87
C THR A 39 -20.71 1.63 3.57
N VAL A 40 -20.69 2.95 3.77
CA VAL A 40 -19.46 3.77 3.74
C VAL A 40 -19.39 4.57 5.03
N GLU A 41 -18.39 4.29 5.87
CA GLU A 41 -18.15 5.01 7.12
C GLU A 41 -16.76 5.65 7.14
N GLY A 42 -16.69 6.96 7.32
CA GLY A 42 -15.45 7.73 7.31
C GLY A 42 -15.20 8.44 5.98
N CYS A 43 -13.96 8.89 5.75
CA CYS A 43 -13.61 9.68 4.57
C CYS A 43 -12.61 8.94 3.69
N PHE A 44 -12.88 8.95 2.38
CA PHE A 44 -11.89 8.54 1.38
C PHE A 44 -10.70 9.52 1.40
N PRO A 45 -9.44 9.04 1.33
CA PRO A 45 -8.28 9.87 1.58
C PRO A 45 -8.09 10.90 0.46
N ALA A 46 -8.08 12.19 0.83
CA ALA A 46 -7.78 13.29 -0.09
C ALA A 46 -6.50 13.10 -0.92
N PRO A 47 -5.39 12.52 -0.37
CA PRO A 47 -4.20 12.21 -1.17
C PRO A 47 -4.45 11.30 -2.39
N ALA A 48 -5.47 10.45 -2.37
CA ALA A 48 -5.84 9.60 -3.51
C ALA A 48 -6.59 10.36 -4.62
N ARG A 49 -7.02 11.61 -4.38
CA ARG A 49 -7.68 12.50 -5.36
C ARG A 49 -8.84 11.86 -6.11
N GLY A 50 -9.61 11.00 -5.43
CA GLY A 50 -10.75 10.28 -6.01
C GLY A 50 -10.40 9.11 -6.92
N ALA A 51 -9.11 8.84 -7.16
CA ALA A 51 -8.67 7.67 -7.93
C ALA A 51 -8.79 6.39 -7.11
N THR A 52 -8.96 5.25 -7.78
CA THR A 52 -8.92 3.93 -7.15
C THR A 52 -7.54 3.70 -6.52
N VAL A 53 -7.53 3.27 -5.26
CA VAL A 53 -6.34 2.82 -4.55
C VAL A 53 -6.30 1.29 -4.63
N HIS A 54 -5.24 0.73 -5.22
CA HIS A 54 -5.00 -0.72 -5.21
C HIS A 54 -4.04 -1.09 -4.10
N VAL A 55 -4.32 -2.16 -3.36
CA VAL A 55 -3.40 -2.66 -2.31
C VAL A 55 -2.86 -4.02 -2.74
N ILE A 56 -1.54 -4.11 -2.77
CA ILE A 56 -0.81 -5.25 -3.31
C ILE A 56 0.28 -5.64 -2.32
N THR A 57 0.42 -6.94 -2.05
CA THR A 57 1.52 -7.50 -1.26
C THR A 57 2.38 -8.42 -2.13
N ALA A 58 3.59 -8.70 -1.67
CA ALA A 58 4.43 -9.77 -2.20
C ALA A 58 4.71 -10.87 -1.14
N TRP A 59 4.03 -10.81 0.00
CA TRP A 59 4.19 -11.78 1.07
C TRP A 59 3.45 -13.08 0.76
N ASN A 60 4.00 -14.16 1.32
CA ASN A 60 3.42 -15.51 1.29
C ASN A 60 2.84 -15.92 -0.09
N PRO A 61 3.67 -15.82 -1.16
CA PRO A 61 3.20 -16.04 -2.53
C PRO A 61 2.57 -17.42 -2.68
N LEU A 62 1.50 -17.48 -3.47
CA LEU A 62 0.67 -18.67 -3.70
C LEU A 62 -0.01 -19.17 -2.41
N GLY A 63 -0.22 -18.27 -1.44
CA GLY A 63 -0.81 -18.58 -0.13
C GLY A 63 0.10 -19.41 0.78
N ARG A 64 1.40 -19.51 0.47
CA ARG A 64 2.35 -20.35 1.21
C ARG A 64 3.20 -19.49 2.13
N THR A 65 3.17 -19.78 3.43
CA THR A 65 4.04 -19.12 4.40
C THR A 65 5.49 -19.21 3.98
N ALA A 66 6.12 -18.06 3.75
CA ALA A 66 7.52 -17.96 3.37
C ALA A 66 8.36 -17.38 4.52
N PRO A 67 9.68 -17.64 4.55
CA PRO A 67 10.57 -17.03 5.54
C PRO A 67 10.54 -15.50 5.47
N ALA A 68 10.63 -14.83 6.62
CA ALA A 68 10.54 -13.37 6.70
C ALA A 68 11.53 -12.64 5.78
N GLY A 69 12.76 -13.15 5.64
CA GLY A 69 13.76 -12.57 4.72
C GLY A 69 13.37 -12.68 3.24
N ALA A 70 12.69 -13.77 2.85
CA ALA A 70 12.18 -13.96 1.50
C ALA A 70 11.00 -13.03 1.22
N ASN A 71 10.05 -12.91 2.17
CA ASN A 71 8.94 -11.96 2.10
C ASN A 71 9.45 -10.51 1.98
N ALA A 72 10.42 -10.12 2.83
CA ALA A 72 11.01 -8.79 2.78
C ALA A 72 11.72 -8.52 1.44
N ARG A 73 12.40 -9.53 0.86
CA ARG A 73 13.01 -9.41 -0.48
C ARG A 73 11.96 -9.22 -1.57
N ALA A 74 10.90 -10.02 -1.56
CA ALA A 74 9.82 -9.92 -2.53
C ALA A 74 9.11 -8.56 -2.44
N GLN A 75 8.86 -8.07 -1.22
CA GLN A 75 8.26 -6.76 -0.97
C GLN A 75 9.12 -5.60 -1.47
N ARG A 76 10.45 -5.66 -1.29
CA ARG A 76 11.36 -4.67 -1.89
C ARG A 76 11.29 -4.65 -3.41
N LEU A 77 11.24 -5.83 -4.05
CA LEU A 77 11.11 -5.94 -5.51
C LEU A 77 9.79 -5.35 -6.02
N LEU A 78 8.69 -5.53 -5.26
CA LEU A 78 7.40 -4.91 -5.53
C LEU A 78 7.48 -3.38 -5.46
N LEU A 79 8.06 -2.85 -4.38
CA LEU A 79 8.25 -1.40 -4.23
C LEU A 79 9.13 -0.81 -5.34
N ASP A 80 10.17 -1.52 -5.76
CA ASP A 80 11.02 -1.06 -6.86
C ASP A 80 10.28 -1.04 -8.20
N ASP A 81 9.39 -2.01 -8.48
CA ASP A 81 8.51 -1.99 -9.67
C ASP A 81 7.54 -0.80 -9.63
N VAL A 82 6.92 -0.54 -8.47
CA VAL A 82 6.03 0.62 -8.27
C VAL A 82 6.77 1.94 -8.49
N ARG A 83 8.00 2.07 -7.96
CA ARG A 83 8.84 3.26 -8.12
C ARG A 83 9.28 3.49 -9.56
N ARG A 84 9.73 2.43 -10.27
CA ARG A 84 10.13 2.54 -11.68
C ARG A 84 8.99 3.01 -12.59
N ARG A 85 7.75 2.72 -12.23
CA ARG A 85 6.54 3.18 -12.94
C ARG A 85 6.15 4.62 -12.61
N GLY A 86 6.81 5.27 -11.65
CA GLY A 86 6.47 6.63 -11.21
C GLY A 86 5.09 6.76 -10.56
N LEU A 87 4.56 5.67 -9.98
CA LEU A 87 3.24 5.66 -9.37
C LEU A 87 3.24 6.38 -8.03
N THR A 88 2.11 6.99 -7.67
CA THR A 88 1.87 7.46 -6.30
C THR A 88 1.59 6.26 -5.41
N TRP A 89 2.28 6.15 -4.26
CA TRP A 89 2.12 5.02 -3.36
C TRP A 89 2.29 5.36 -1.88
N TRP A 90 1.75 4.49 -1.04
CA TRP A 90 1.84 4.56 0.42
C TRP A 90 2.13 3.17 1.01
N PRO A 91 2.90 3.08 2.10
CA PRO A 91 3.04 1.85 2.86
C PRO A 91 1.69 1.36 3.37
N ALA A 92 1.47 0.05 3.26
CA ALA A 92 0.26 -0.60 3.71
C ALA A 92 0.58 -1.92 4.41
N GLU A 93 -0.37 -2.43 5.17
CA GLU A 93 -0.31 -3.74 5.81
C GLU A 93 -1.66 -4.42 5.65
N GLY A 94 -1.67 -5.64 5.10
CA GLY A 94 -2.85 -6.51 5.10
C GLY A 94 -2.81 -7.42 6.32
N GLY A 95 -3.96 -7.72 6.91
CA GLY A 95 -4.00 -8.61 8.06
C GLY A 95 -5.40 -9.06 8.44
N ASP A 96 -5.44 -9.91 9.47
CA ASP A 96 -6.71 -10.31 10.07
C ASP A 96 -7.28 -9.21 10.99
N VAL A 97 -8.58 -9.31 11.30
CA VAL A 97 -9.28 -8.34 12.16
C VAL A 97 -8.68 -8.27 13.57
N ARG A 98 -8.07 -9.35 14.06
CA ARG A 98 -7.51 -9.48 15.41
C ARG A 98 -6.06 -8.98 15.50
N GLY A 99 -5.42 -8.67 14.36
CA GLY A 99 -4.04 -8.20 14.27
C GLY A 99 -2.99 -9.28 14.57
N SER A 100 -3.36 -10.56 14.62
CA SER A 100 -2.42 -11.66 14.87
C SER A 100 -1.47 -11.92 13.71
N HIS A 101 -1.89 -11.56 12.49
CA HIS A 101 -1.10 -11.65 11.27
C HIS A 101 -1.08 -10.31 10.54
N ARG A 102 0.11 -9.84 10.17
CA ARG A 102 0.34 -8.62 9.39
C ARG A 102 1.33 -8.89 8.27
N GLU A 103 0.96 -8.51 7.06
CA GLU A 103 1.76 -8.66 5.85
C GLU A 103 2.03 -7.28 5.25
N GLU A 104 3.31 -6.95 5.10
CA GLU A 104 3.69 -5.69 4.46
C GLU A 104 3.15 -5.65 3.02
N SER A 105 2.63 -4.50 2.64
CA SER A 105 1.92 -4.25 1.40
C SER A 105 2.22 -2.84 0.89
N VAL A 106 1.77 -2.54 -0.31
CA VAL A 106 1.81 -1.19 -0.90
C VAL A 106 0.42 -0.81 -1.40
N ALA A 107 -0.04 0.38 -1.01
CA ALA A 107 -1.21 1.02 -1.58
C ALA A 107 -0.75 1.93 -2.72
N VAL A 108 -1.32 1.78 -3.92
CA VAL A 108 -0.90 2.50 -5.14
C VAL A 108 -2.09 3.16 -5.82
N VAL A 109 -1.85 4.32 -6.43
CA VAL A 109 -2.78 5.00 -7.34
C VAL A 109 -2.13 5.11 -8.71
N GLY A 110 -2.95 5.03 -9.76
CA GLY A 110 -2.50 5.12 -11.16
C GLY A 110 -2.44 3.78 -11.89
N LEU A 111 -2.94 2.69 -11.28
CA LEU A 111 -3.17 1.42 -11.95
C LEU A 111 -4.65 1.27 -12.36
N SER A 112 -4.88 0.54 -13.45
CA SER A 112 -6.19 -0.07 -13.71
C SER A 112 -6.33 -1.35 -12.88
N ASP A 113 -7.57 -1.83 -12.70
CA ASP A 113 -7.82 -3.11 -12.03
C ASP A 113 -7.08 -4.27 -12.72
N THR A 114 -6.98 -4.26 -14.05
CA THR A 114 -6.21 -5.27 -14.81
C THR A 114 -4.71 -5.17 -14.50
N ALA A 115 -4.13 -3.97 -14.51
CA ALA A 115 -2.72 -3.79 -14.24
C ALA A 115 -2.34 -4.13 -12.78
N ALA A 116 -3.26 -3.87 -11.84
CA ALA A 116 -3.11 -4.28 -10.44
C ALA A 116 -3.14 -5.80 -10.29
N ARG A 117 -4.06 -6.50 -10.96
CA ARG A 117 -4.09 -7.97 -11.00
C ARG A 117 -2.84 -8.56 -11.62
N ASP A 118 -2.37 -8.01 -12.74
CA ASP A 118 -1.15 -8.48 -13.40
C ASP A 118 0.07 -8.32 -12.49
N LEU A 119 0.16 -7.19 -11.77
CA LEU A 119 1.19 -6.98 -10.77
C LEU A 119 1.06 -7.99 -9.61
N GLY A 120 -0.13 -8.22 -9.07
CA GLY A 120 -0.38 -9.27 -8.08
C GLY A 120 0.08 -10.66 -8.55
N ARG A 121 -0.30 -11.06 -9.77
CA ARG A 121 0.15 -12.34 -10.38
C ARG A 121 1.67 -12.46 -10.46
N ARG A 122 2.37 -11.40 -10.86
CA ARG A 122 3.85 -11.41 -10.91
C ARG A 122 4.49 -11.67 -9.56
N PHE A 123 3.84 -11.25 -8.47
CA PHE A 123 4.28 -11.49 -7.10
C PHE A 123 3.58 -12.70 -6.44
N GLY A 124 2.95 -13.57 -7.24
CA GLY A 124 2.33 -14.80 -6.77
C GLY A 124 1.08 -14.59 -5.93
N GLN A 125 0.43 -13.45 -6.00
CA GLN A 125 -0.79 -13.18 -5.24
C GLN A 125 -2.03 -13.73 -5.94
N ASP A 126 -2.92 -14.31 -5.15
CA ASP A 126 -4.21 -14.79 -5.66
C ASP A 126 -5.25 -13.67 -5.79
N ALA A 127 -5.09 -12.58 -5.03
CA ALA A 127 -5.96 -11.42 -5.07
C ALA A 127 -5.23 -10.12 -4.71
N VAL A 128 -5.84 -9.00 -5.11
CA VAL A 128 -5.47 -7.64 -4.70
C VAL A 128 -6.73 -6.90 -4.23
N PHE A 129 -6.56 -5.85 -3.42
CA PHE A 129 -7.69 -5.01 -3.04
C PHE A 129 -7.80 -3.79 -3.95
N ALA A 130 -9.02 -3.31 -4.17
CA ALA A 130 -9.30 -2.02 -4.80
C ALA A 130 -10.26 -1.22 -3.92
N TRP A 131 -9.88 0.01 -3.62
CA TRP A 131 -10.63 0.91 -2.76
C TRP A 131 -11.00 2.18 -3.50
N THR A 132 -12.28 2.52 -3.48
CA THR A 132 -12.81 3.79 -3.98
C THR A 132 -13.61 4.50 -2.89
N ALA A 133 -14.06 5.72 -3.17
CA ALA A 133 -14.98 6.43 -2.30
C ALA A 133 -16.33 5.70 -2.06
N ARG A 134 -16.68 4.71 -2.90
CA ARG A 134 -17.98 4.01 -2.86
C ARG A 134 -17.88 2.57 -2.39
N ASP A 135 -16.75 1.92 -2.63
CA ASP A 135 -16.66 0.47 -2.51
C ASP A 135 -15.27 0.00 -2.11
N TRP A 136 -15.26 -1.17 -1.45
CA TRP A 136 -14.07 -1.97 -1.17
C TRP A 136 -14.22 -3.30 -1.90
N ARG A 137 -13.24 -3.61 -2.75
CA ARG A 137 -13.28 -4.78 -3.62
C ARG A 137 -12.08 -5.67 -3.40
N VAL A 138 -12.33 -6.97 -3.42
CA VAL A 138 -11.31 -8.01 -3.60
C VAL A 138 -11.34 -8.43 -5.07
N LEU A 139 -10.21 -8.31 -5.74
CA LEU A 139 -10.04 -8.64 -7.14
C LEU A 139 -9.20 -9.91 -7.24
N ALA A 140 -9.75 -11.01 -7.74
CA ALA A 140 -8.94 -12.19 -8.03
C ALA A 140 -7.91 -11.85 -9.13
N CYS A 141 -6.67 -12.27 -8.92
CA CYS A 141 -5.56 -12.03 -9.84
C CYS A 141 -5.62 -12.93 -11.06
N ALA A 142 -6.01 -14.20 -10.87
CA ALA A 142 -6.00 -15.20 -11.94
C ALA A 142 -7.31 -15.33 -12.72
N THR A 143 -8.40 -14.82 -12.17
CA THR A 143 -9.75 -14.96 -12.75
C THR A 143 -10.45 -13.62 -12.78
N GLY A 144 -11.63 -13.57 -13.41
CA GLY A 144 -12.49 -12.38 -13.40
C GLY A 144 -13.24 -12.17 -12.08
N ALA A 145 -13.03 -13.01 -11.07
CA ALA A 145 -13.81 -12.96 -9.83
C ALA A 145 -13.58 -11.65 -9.07
N VAL A 146 -14.67 -11.05 -8.61
CA VAL A 146 -14.69 -9.83 -7.80
C VAL A 146 -15.68 -10.02 -6.66
N ALA A 147 -15.24 -9.72 -5.45
CA ALA A 147 -16.14 -9.50 -4.32
C ALA A 147 -16.15 -8.01 -4.02
N ALA A 148 -17.33 -7.39 -4.08
CA ALA A 148 -17.52 -5.99 -3.73
C ALA A 148 -18.30 -5.87 -2.43
N GLY A 149 -17.93 -4.90 -1.61
CA GLY A 149 -18.59 -4.53 -0.37
C GLY A 149 -18.43 -3.05 -0.07
N GLY A 150 -18.95 -2.65 1.07
CA GLY A 150 -18.70 -1.35 1.67
C GLY A 150 -17.40 -1.32 2.48
N TRP A 151 -17.13 -0.19 3.12
CA TRP A 151 -15.99 -0.06 4.02
C TRP A 151 -16.26 0.88 5.18
N ALA A 152 -15.54 0.66 6.27
CA ALA A 152 -15.37 1.62 7.35
C ALA A 152 -13.89 1.96 7.53
N VAL A 153 -13.59 3.24 7.72
CA VAL A 153 -12.26 3.70 8.11
C VAL A 153 -12.26 4.03 9.60
N ARG A 154 -11.27 3.50 10.31
CA ARG A 154 -10.90 3.93 11.66
C ARG A 154 -9.51 4.55 11.63
N ARG A 155 -9.32 5.65 12.36
CA ARG A 155 -7.99 6.23 12.57
C ARG A 155 -7.32 5.41 13.65
N GLU A 156 -6.19 4.81 13.32
CA GLU A 156 -5.33 4.21 14.33
C GLU A 156 -4.38 5.30 14.83
N ASN A 157 -4.56 5.71 16.08
CA ASN A 157 -3.60 6.61 16.72
C ASN A 157 -2.31 5.80 16.94
N LEU A 158 -1.24 6.17 16.25
CA LEU A 158 0.08 5.61 16.51
C LEU A 158 0.48 5.95 17.96
N VAL A 159 0.53 4.94 18.83
CA VAL A 159 1.58 4.92 19.86
C VAL A 159 2.87 4.82 19.07
N ARG A 160 3.65 5.91 19.01
CA ARG A 160 4.86 6.02 18.19
C ARG A 160 5.79 4.80 18.42
N PRO A 161 6.04 3.93 17.43
CA PRO A 161 7.18 3.03 17.51
C PRO A 161 8.46 3.83 17.26
N SER A 162 9.55 3.39 17.90
CA SER A 162 10.86 4.02 17.79
C SER A 162 11.31 4.10 16.33
N ARG A 163 11.56 5.34 15.89
CA ARG A 163 12.18 5.80 14.63
C ARG A 163 12.96 4.72 13.86
N ALA A 164 12.28 3.93 13.04
CA ALA A 164 12.92 3.03 12.09
C ALA A 164 12.11 2.96 10.78
N VAL A 165 12.78 3.40 9.71
CA VAL A 165 12.57 3.03 8.30
C VAL A 165 11.26 3.46 7.63
N TYR A 166 11.10 4.75 7.30
CA TYR A 166 10.63 5.17 5.96
C TYR A 166 11.08 6.62 5.74
N ALA A 167 11.87 6.88 4.70
CA ALA A 167 12.19 8.24 4.29
C ALA A 167 10.92 8.93 3.75
N ASP A 168 10.70 10.17 4.16
CA ASP A 168 9.60 11.03 3.73
C ASP A 168 9.70 11.32 2.22
N PRO A 169 8.71 10.92 1.39
CA PRO A 169 8.73 11.18 -0.05
C PRO A 169 8.50 12.66 -0.42
N PHE A 170 8.20 13.55 0.54
CA PHE A 170 7.94 14.98 0.29
C PHE A 170 9.07 15.93 0.68
N ARG A 171 10.24 15.43 1.14
CA ARG A 171 11.44 16.27 1.23
C ARG A 171 12.03 16.51 -0.16
N SER A 172 11.45 17.50 -0.84
CA SER A 172 12.08 18.16 -1.99
C SER A 172 13.40 18.77 -1.52
N ALA A 173 14.49 18.50 -2.24
CA ALA A 173 15.78 19.13 -2.04
C ALA A 173 15.68 20.60 -2.41
N ALA A 174 15.26 21.44 -1.46
CA ALA A 174 15.33 22.87 -1.57
C ALA A 174 16.75 23.33 -1.20
N ALA A 175 17.51 23.65 -2.24
CA ALA A 175 18.61 24.62 -2.29
C ALA A 175 19.64 24.61 -1.13
N GLU A 176 20.77 23.94 -1.35
CA GLU A 176 22.03 24.38 -0.75
C GLU A 176 22.48 25.66 -1.49
N GLY A 177 21.97 26.80 -1.02
CA GLY A 177 22.54 28.11 -1.31
C GLY A 177 23.82 28.28 -0.49
N GLY A 178 24.98 28.18 -1.13
CA GLY A 178 26.26 28.44 -0.48
C GLY A 178 26.43 29.92 -0.08
N PRO A 179 27.12 30.21 1.03
CA PRO A 179 27.64 31.54 1.28
C PRO A 179 29.16 31.54 1.04
N GLY A 180 29.55 31.93 -0.18
CA GLY A 180 30.94 32.19 -0.56
C GLY A 180 31.21 33.69 -0.74
N GLY A 181 30.67 34.54 0.14
CA GLY A 181 30.96 35.98 0.17
C GLY A 181 32.16 36.26 1.08
N ARG A 182 33.37 36.27 0.52
CA ARG A 182 34.57 36.72 1.22
C ARG A 182 34.56 38.25 1.22
N GLU A 183 34.22 38.82 2.38
CA GLU A 183 34.47 40.23 2.71
C GLU A 183 35.99 40.44 2.81
N VAL A 184 36.52 41.37 2.03
CA VAL A 184 37.90 41.86 2.15
C VAL A 184 37.80 43.30 2.64
N ARG A 185 38.23 43.55 3.87
CA ARG A 185 38.47 44.90 4.39
C ARG A 185 39.77 44.91 5.19
N GLY A 186 40.56 45.95 4.92
CA GLY A 186 41.68 46.46 5.69
C GLY A 186 43.03 45.87 5.30
N ASP A 187 44.10 46.62 5.10
CA ASP A 187 44.39 48.06 5.16
C ASP A 187 45.77 48.22 4.50
N TRP A 188 46.11 49.38 3.93
CA TRP A 188 47.38 50.08 4.17
C TRP A 188 47.25 51.54 3.71
N LEU A 189 47.47 52.44 4.67
CA LEU A 189 47.71 53.87 4.50
C LEU A 189 49.16 54.11 4.01
N SER A 190 49.31 55.23 3.29
CA SER A 190 50.54 55.92 2.81
C SER A 190 51.04 55.54 1.42
#